data_AF-A0AB73FT82-F1
#
_entry.id   AF-A0AB73FT82-F1
#
_cell.length_a   1.000
_cell.length_b   1.000
_cell.length_c   1.000
_cell.angle_alpha   90.00
_cell.angle_beta   90.00
_cell.angle_gamma   90.00
#
_symmetry.space_group_name_H-M   'P 1'
#
loop_
_entity.id
_entity.type
_entity.pdbx_description
1 polymer ?
#
loop_
_entity_poly.entity_id
_entity_poly.type
_entity_poly.pdbx_seq_one_letter_code
_entity_poly.pdbx_strand_id
1 'polypeptide(L)'
;MDHASIGHQVLCTGDALLQYLLDATNGKTFARLDVDRTVIAANLLTKRELQFSKEAMPDVPIALAARASASISIVFALVAVAGGSMVDGGACNNMPVNDLTALDSLSGASIVRVPTGYASSFDRHMPVATRQRLYGDGQAKTTVALPVVVAPSHQSAAVPVGAGA
;
A
#
# COMPACT_ATOMS: atom_id res chain seq x y z
N MET A 1 18.79 23.38 14.04
CA MET A 1 17.41 22.89 14.21
C MET A 1 17.49 21.38 14.33
N ASP A 2 17.16 20.82 15.51
CA ASP A 2 17.26 19.39 15.78
C ASP A 2 16.13 18.60 15.10
N HIS A 3 16.50 17.67 14.23
CA HIS A 3 15.60 16.77 13.51
C HIS A 3 14.80 15.81 14.43
N ALA A 4 15.12 15.77 15.73
CA ALA A 4 14.47 14.92 16.74
C ALA A 4 13.09 15.43 17.21
N SER A 5 12.72 16.68 16.91
CA SER A 5 11.54 17.34 17.51
C SER A 5 10.20 17.01 16.84
N ILE A 6 10.20 16.55 15.59
CA ILE A 6 8.95 16.36 14.80
C ILE A 6 8.22 15.06 15.18
N GLY A 7 8.89 14.08 15.78
CA GLY A 7 8.31 12.76 16.09
C GLY A 7 7.48 12.66 17.38
N HIS A 8 7.55 13.65 18.27
CA HIS A 8 6.95 13.57 19.61
C HIS A 8 5.61 14.31 19.77
N GLN A 9 5.19 15.11 18.78
CA GLN A 9 3.91 15.84 18.80
C GLN A 9 2.89 15.15 17.90
N VAL A 10 2.52 13.92 18.26
CA VAL A 10 1.56 13.10 17.51
C VAL A 10 0.29 12.86 18.30
N LEU A 11 -0.85 12.79 17.61
CA LEU A 11 -2.16 12.61 18.25
C LEU A 11 -2.36 11.20 18.81
N CYS A 12 -1.57 10.21 18.36
CA CYS A 12 -1.67 8.81 18.75
C CYS A 12 -0.31 8.10 18.62
N THR A 13 0.06 7.26 19.61
CA THR A 13 1.26 6.40 19.51
C THR A 13 1.06 5.30 18.46
N GLY A 14 -0.19 4.83 18.33
CA GLY A 14 -0.58 3.75 17.42
C GLY A 14 -0.19 2.36 17.92
N ASP A 15 0.10 2.19 19.21
CA ASP A 15 0.41 0.89 19.81
C ASP A 15 -0.81 -0.05 19.77
N ALA A 16 -2.00 0.49 20.05
CA ALA A 16 -3.25 -0.27 19.96
C ALA A 16 -3.50 -0.79 18.53
N LEU A 17 -3.15 -0.01 17.51
CA LEU A 17 -3.24 -0.44 16.11
C LEU A 17 -2.20 -1.54 15.82
N LEU A 18 -0.96 -1.40 16.32
CA LEU A 18 0.06 -2.43 16.16
C LEU A 18 -0.34 -3.74 16.83
N GLN A 19 -0.87 -3.70 18.06
CA GLN A 19 -1.36 -4.88 18.77
C GLN A 19 -2.51 -5.54 18.00
N TYR A 20 -3.50 -4.77 17.56
CA TYR A 20 -4.58 -5.28 16.73
C TYR A 20 -4.06 -5.97 15.45
N LEU A 21 -3.07 -5.38 14.77
CA LEU A 21 -2.48 -5.97 13.57
C LEU A 21 -1.66 -7.24 13.89
N LEU A 22 -0.96 -7.28 15.02
CA LEU A 22 -0.23 -8.47 15.47
C LEU A 22 -1.19 -9.63 15.73
N ASP A 23 -2.30 -9.36 16.42
CA ASP A 23 -3.35 -10.36 16.70
C ASP A 23 -4.00 -10.85 15.39
N ALA A 24 -4.40 -9.92 14.52
CA ALA A 24 -5.05 -10.24 13.25
C ALA A 24 -4.14 -11.03 12.27
N THR A 25 -2.82 -10.84 12.37
CA THR A 25 -1.84 -11.54 11.53
C THR A 25 -1.21 -12.75 12.23
N ASN A 26 -1.56 -12.98 13.50
CA ASN A 26 -0.94 -14.00 14.36
C ASN A 26 0.60 -13.91 14.37
N GLY A 27 1.13 -12.69 14.31
CA GLY A 27 2.58 -12.41 14.28
C GLY A 27 3.33 -12.93 13.06
N LYS A 28 2.66 -13.28 11.95
CA LYS A 28 3.32 -13.79 10.74
C LYS A 28 4.31 -12.78 10.16
N THR A 29 5.43 -13.30 9.67
CA THR A 29 6.42 -12.56 8.87
C THR A 29 6.16 -12.77 7.38
N PHE A 30 6.81 -11.99 6.51
CA PHE A 30 6.68 -12.15 5.06
C PHE A 30 7.10 -13.54 4.56
N ALA A 31 8.08 -14.18 5.21
CA ALA A 31 8.49 -15.55 4.88
C ALA A 31 7.37 -16.59 5.06
N ARG A 32 6.41 -16.32 5.95
CA ARG A 32 5.34 -17.26 6.34
C ARG A 32 4.00 -16.98 5.64
N LEU A 33 4.02 -16.16 4.59
CA LEU A 33 2.85 -15.91 3.76
C LEU A 33 2.79 -16.89 2.60
N ASP A 34 1.57 -17.39 2.35
CA ASP A 34 1.25 -18.24 1.20
C ASP A 34 1.12 -17.44 -0.10
N VAL A 35 0.99 -16.11 0.01
CA VAL A 35 0.91 -15.18 -1.12
C VAL A 35 2.07 -14.19 -1.05
N ASP A 36 2.64 -13.88 -2.21
CA ASP A 36 3.64 -12.83 -2.32
C ASP A 36 2.98 -11.49 -2.02
N ARG A 37 3.55 -10.75 -1.06
CA ARG A 37 3.06 -9.44 -0.63
C ARG A 37 4.20 -8.47 -0.50
N THR A 38 3.95 -7.26 -0.99
CA THR A 38 4.81 -6.10 -0.78
C THR A 38 4.03 -5.04 -0.01
N VAL A 39 4.64 -4.51 1.04
CA VAL A 39 4.14 -3.35 1.79
C VAL A 39 5.15 -2.23 1.65
N ILE A 40 4.69 -1.02 1.38
CA ILE A 40 5.57 0.15 1.20
C ILE A 40 5.34 1.16 2.31
N ALA A 41 6.45 1.65 2.89
CA ALA A 41 6.46 2.80 3.77
C ALA A 41 7.48 3.83 3.28
N ALA A 42 7.37 5.06 3.76
CA ALA A 42 8.33 6.12 3.45
C ALA A 42 9.36 6.25 4.57
N ASN A 43 10.65 6.12 4.25
CA ASN A 43 11.73 6.31 5.21
C ASN A 43 12.13 7.79 5.26
N LEU A 44 11.94 8.43 6.41
CA LEU A 44 12.23 9.85 6.59
C LEU A 44 13.73 10.18 6.57
N LEU A 45 14.59 9.24 6.97
CA LEU A 45 16.04 9.47 7.01
C LEU A 45 16.62 9.51 5.60
N THR A 46 16.17 8.60 4.74
CA THR A 46 16.65 8.49 3.35
C THR A 46 15.78 9.27 2.36
N LYS A 47 14.60 9.73 2.78
CA LYS A 47 13.57 10.37 1.93
C LYS A 47 13.17 9.51 0.73
N ARG A 48 13.15 8.20 0.92
CA ARG A 48 12.83 7.20 -0.11
C ARG A 48 11.82 6.20 0.39
N GLU A 49 11.14 5.55 -0.55
CA GLU A 49 10.30 4.40 -0.28
C GLU A 49 11.15 3.23 0.23
N LEU A 50 10.59 2.47 1.16
CA LEU A 50 11.12 1.19 1.64
C LEU A 50 10.09 0.11 1.39
N GLN A 51 10.49 -0.92 0.65
CA GLN A 51 9.64 -2.07 0.34
C GLN A 51 9.91 -3.21 1.33
N PHE A 52 8.87 -3.65 2.03
CA PHE A 52 8.87 -4.87 2.82
C PHE A 52 8.25 -5.98 1.98
N SER A 53 9.02 -7.02 1.70
CA SER A 53 8.56 -8.21 0.98
C SER A 53 9.27 -9.46 1.50
N LYS A 54 8.90 -10.61 0.97
CA LYS A 54 9.55 -11.90 1.27
C LYS A 54 11.01 -11.92 0.79
N GLU A 55 11.31 -11.24 -0.31
CA GLU A 55 12.65 -11.18 -0.91
C GLU A 55 13.54 -10.17 -0.19
N ALA A 56 12.99 -8.99 0.14
CA ALA A 56 13.77 -7.91 0.74
C ALA A 56 13.91 -8.04 2.26
N MET A 57 12.84 -8.45 2.96
CA MET A 57 12.75 -8.42 4.42
C MET A 57 11.89 -9.59 4.97
N PRO A 58 12.30 -10.85 4.75
CA PRO A 58 11.49 -12.05 5.06
C PRO A 58 11.08 -12.17 6.53
N ASP A 59 11.93 -11.67 7.45
CA ASP A 59 11.77 -11.85 8.90
C ASP A 59 10.99 -10.71 9.57
N VAL A 60 10.66 -9.64 8.84
CA VAL A 60 9.88 -8.54 9.39
C VAL A 60 8.43 -8.99 9.59
N PRO A 61 7.82 -8.76 10.77
CA PRO A 61 6.39 -9.01 10.97
C PRO A 61 5.54 -8.15 10.03
N ILE A 62 4.54 -8.75 9.39
CA ILE A 62 3.67 -8.04 8.45
C ILE A 62 2.91 -6.92 9.17
N ALA A 63 2.51 -7.16 10.42
CA ALA A 63 1.88 -6.16 11.27
C ALA A 63 2.75 -4.90 11.44
N LEU A 64 4.07 -5.06 11.60
CA LEU A 64 4.98 -3.94 11.77
C LEU A 64 5.13 -3.15 10.46
N ALA A 65 5.26 -3.85 9.33
CA ALA A 65 5.29 -3.20 8.02
C ALA A 65 3.98 -2.46 7.70
N ALA A 66 2.82 -3.07 7.99
CA ALA A 66 1.51 -2.45 7.81
C ALA A 66 1.34 -1.23 8.73
N ARG A 67 1.78 -1.31 9.98
CA ARG A 67 1.76 -0.18 10.92
C ARG A 67 2.65 0.97 10.42
N ALA A 68 3.84 0.68 9.90
CA ALA A 68 4.72 1.65 9.28
C ALA A 68 4.04 2.32 8.06
N SER A 69 3.46 1.51 7.17
CA SER A 69 2.78 1.94 5.94
C SER A 69 1.54 2.82 6.19
N ALA A 70 0.86 2.65 7.32
CA ALA A 70 -0.31 3.44 7.72
C ALA A 70 0.01 4.57 8.73
N SER A 71 1.30 4.92 8.91
CA SER A 71 1.72 5.97 9.85
C SER A 71 1.56 7.37 9.25
N ILE A 72 0.32 7.80 9.04
CA ILE A 72 0.03 9.15 8.52
C ILE A 72 0.69 10.16 9.45
N SER A 73 1.61 10.95 8.88
CA SER A 73 2.35 11.99 9.59
C SER A 73 1.39 12.87 10.40
N ILE A 74 1.81 13.31 11.59
CA ILE A 74 1.03 14.11 12.56
C ILE A 74 -0.01 13.29 13.34
N VAL A 75 -0.68 12.31 12.72
CA VAL A 75 -1.68 11.49 13.40
C VAL A 75 -1.03 10.42 14.26
N PHE A 76 -0.03 9.72 13.71
CA PHE A 76 0.64 8.61 14.36
C PHE A 76 2.13 8.86 14.59
N ALA A 77 2.66 8.28 15.68
CA ALA A 77 4.11 8.20 15.91
C ALA A 77 4.82 7.49 14.74
N LEU A 78 6.05 7.92 14.48
CA LEU A 78 6.98 7.28 13.56
C LEU A 78 7.25 5.84 13.99
N VAL A 79 7.38 4.93 13.02
CA VAL A 79 7.70 3.53 13.30
C VAL A 79 9.18 3.28 13.04
N ALA A 80 9.93 2.92 14.08
CA ALA A 80 11.31 2.51 13.94
C ALA A 80 11.37 1.04 13.46
N VAL A 81 11.87 0.80 12.26
CA VAL A 81 12.04 -0.54 11.68
C VAL A 81 13.15 -0.52 10.63
N ALA A 82 13.86 -1.64 10.48
CA ALA A 82 14.95 -1.81 9.50
C ALA A 82 16.03 -0.70 9.56
N GLY A 83 16.33 -0.20 10.77
CA GLY A 83 17.31 0.86 10.99
C GLY A 83 16.87 2.27 10.55
N GLY A 84 15.60 2.46 10.18
CA GLY A 84 15.06 3.76 9.78
C GLY A 84 13.83 4.19 10.59
N SER A 85 13.35 5.41 10.31
CA SER A 85 12.09 5.96 10.84
C SER A 85 11.07 6.06 9.72
N MET A 86 9.98 5.30 9.84
CA MET A 86 8.97 5.15 8.80
C MET A 86 7.74 6.02 9.04
N VAL A 87 7.20 6.55 7.95
CA VAL A 87 5.88 7.17 7.84
C VAL A 87 5.06 6.52 6.74
N ASP A 88 3.80 6.93 6.63
CA ASP A 88 2.84 6.46 5.63
C ASP A 88 3.44 6.41 4.22
N GLY A 89 3.23 5.30 3.52
CA GLY A 89 3.76 5.11 2.16
C GLY A 89 3.26 6.17 1.19
N GLY A 90 2.02 6.64 1.38
CA GLY A 90 1.40 7.72 0.63
C GLY A 90 2.08 9.08 0.82
N ALA A 91 2.88 9.28 1.87
CA ALA A 91 3.59 10.53 2.11
C ALA A 91 4.71 10.79 1.08
N CYS A 92 5.34 9.73 0.56
CA CYS A 92 6.27 9.83 -0.56
C CYS A 92 5.56 9.59 -1.90
N ASN A 93 4.58 8.68 -1.93
CA ASN A 93 3.90 8.29 -3.15
C ASN A 93 2.55 7.57 -2.88
N ASN A 94 1.43 8.17 -3.27
CA ASN A 94 0.06 7.67 -2.96
C ASN A 94 -0.27 6.28 -3.53
N MET A 95 0.49 5.85 -4.54
CA MET A 95 0.62 4.49 -5.03
C MET A 95 2.02 4.51 -5.64
N PRO A 96 2.91 3.53 -5.39
CA PRO A 96 4.23 3.46 -6.00
C PRO A 96 4.09 3.17 -7.49
N VAL A 97 3.45 4.05 -8.27
CA VAL A 97 3.06 3.81 -9.67
C VAL A 97 4.27 3.57 -10.56
N ASN A 98 5.48 4.00 -10.15
CA ASN A 98 6.73 3.70 -10.84
C ASN A 98 7.20 2.25 -10.64
N ASP A 99 6.95 1.64 -9.46
CA ASP A 99 7.22 0.21 -9.23
C ASP A 99 6.01 -0.66 -9.63
N LEU A 100 4.80 -0.11 -9.55
CA LEU A 100 3.58 -0.75 -10.03
C LEU A 100 3.44 -0.68 -11.54
N THR A 101 4.04 0.26 -12.29
CA THR A 101 4.11 0.16 -13.77
C THR A 101 5.05 -0.94 -14.20
N ALA A 102 6.10 -1.23 -13.42
CA ALA A 102 6.89 -2.44 -13.61
C ALA A 102 6.01 -3.68 -13.36
N LEU A 103 5.20 -3.74 -12.30
CA LEU A 103 4.20 -4.82 -12.14
C LEU A 103 3.12 -4.81 -13.24
N ASP A 104 2.62 -3.67 -13.71
CA ASP A 104 1.60 -3.57 -14.76
C ASP A 104 2.13 -4.17 -16.07
N SER A 105 3.40 -3.88 -16.37
CA SER A 105 4.11 -4.37 -17.55
C SER A 105 4.61 -5.82 -17.41
N LEU A 106 4.80 -6.33 -16.18
CA LEU A 106 5.31 -7.67 -15.89
C LEU A 106 4.25 -8.69 -15.41
N SER A 107 3.07 -8.25 -14.96
CA SER A 107 2.10 -9.11 -14.23
C SER A 107 0.66 -9.10 -14.75
N GLY A 108 0.31 -8.27 -15.74
CA GLY A 108 -1.08 -8.17 -16.22
C GLY A 108 -2.03 -7.61 -15.15
N ALA A 109 -1.53 -6.70 -14.32
CA ALA A 109 -2.33 -6.06 -13.28
C ALA A 109 -3.48 -5.25 -13.91
N SER A 110 -4.61 -5.17 -13.20
CA SER A 110 -5.73 -4.32 -13.60
C SER A 110 -6.03 -3.32 -12.51
N ILE A 111 -6.07 -2.04 -12.88
CA ILE A 111 -6.33 -0.95 -11.95
C ILE A 111 -7.81 -0.57 -11.99
N VAL A 112 -8.53 -0.85 -10.90
CA VAL A 112 -9.91 -0.39 -10.69
C VAL A 112 -9.90 0.91 -9.89
N ARG A 113 -10.41 2.00 -10.48
CA ARG A 113 -10.51 3.30 -9.80
C ARG A 113 -11.84 3.44 -9.08
N VAL A 114 -11.78 3.63 -7.75
CA VAL A 114 -12.94 3.87 -6.89
C VAL A 114 -12.87 5.30 -6.35
N PRO A 115 -13.75 6.22 -6.80
CA PRO A 115 -13.75 7.58 -6.28
C PRO A 115 -14.26 7.64 -4.84
N THR A 116 -13.42 8.10 -3.91
CA THR A 116 -13.75 8.21 -2.47
C THR A 116 -13.91 9.65 -1.99
N GLY A 117 -13.93 10.66 -2.89
CA GLY A 117 -13.83 12.10 -2.57
C GLY A 117 -14.91 12.71 -1.66
N TYR A 118 -15.79 11.90 -1.08
CA TYR A 118 -16.76 12.23 -0.05
C TYR A 118 -16.39 11.66 1.34
N ALA A 119 -15.22 11.02 1.46
CA ALA A 119 -14.67 10.44 2.68
C ALA A 119 -13.18 10.78 2.81
N SER A 120 -12.70 10.88 4.05
CA SER A 120 -11.35 11.32 4.40
C SER A 120 -10.70 10.43 5.44
N SER A 121 -9.38 10.30 5.37
CA SER A 121 -8.56 9.64 6.41
C SER A 121 -8.67 10.30 7.78
N PHE A 122 -9.21 11.53 7.85
CA PHE A 122 -9.45 12.27 9.09
C PHE A 122 -10.87 12.10 9.66
N ASP A 123 -11.75 11.32 9.03
CA ASP A 123 -13.13 11.11 9.48
C ASP A 123 -13.22 10.18 10.70
N ARG A 124 -12.93 10.72 11.89
CA ARG A 124 -12.97 9.95 13.16
C ARG A 124 -14.35 9.31 13.42
N HIS A 125 -15.43 10.00 13.07
CA HIS A 125 -16.80 9.55 13.31
C HIS A 125 -17.57 9.39 12.00
N MET A 126 -16.97 8.71 11.02
CA MET A 126 -17.65 8.42 9.75
C MET A 126 -19.02 7.75 10.00
N PRO A 127 -20.12 8.23 9.39
CA PRO A 127 -21.42 7.57 9.51
C PRO A 127 -21.40 6.15 8.94
N VAL A 128 -22.18 5.24 9.52
CA VAL A 128 -22.30 3.86 9.01
C VAL A 128 -22.77 3.85 7.55
N ALA A 129 -23.71 4.72 7.20
CA ALA A 129 -24.19 4.89 5.82
C ALA A 129 -23.05 5.25 4.85
N THR A 130 -22.11 6.11 5.26
CA THR A 130 -20.94 6.45 4.45
C THR A 130 -20.00 5.26 4.27
N ARG A 131 -19.77 4.45 5.32
CA ARG A 131 -18.97 3.21 5.22
C ARG A 131 -19.61 2.20 4.27
N GLN A 132 -20.92 2.01 4.37
CA GLN A 132 -21.68 1.12 3.50
C GLN A 132 -21.62 1.58 2.05
N ARG A 133 -21.72 2.89 1.81
CA ARG A 133 -21.56 3.47 0.47
C ARG A 133 -20.16 3.22 -0.08
N LEU A 134 -19.09 3.46 0.69
CA LEU A 134 -17.71 3.18 0.25
C LEU A 134 -17.53 1.71 -0.16
N TYR A 135 -18.07 0.79 0.65
CA TYR A 135 -18.05 -0.64 0.34
C TYR A 135 -18.80 -0.95 -0.96
N GLY A 136 -20.02 -0.42 -1.11
CA GLY A 136 -20.85 -0.62 -2.30
C GLY A 136 -20.24 -0.04 -3.58
N ASP A 137 -19.69 1.18 -3.51
CA ASP A 137 -19.01 1.83 -4.64
C ASP A 137 -17.79 1.01 -5.08
N GLY A 138 -17.01 0.48 -4.13
CA GLY A 138 -15.89 -0.41 -4.41
C GLY A 138 -16.33 -1.70 -5.11
N GLN A 139 -17.33 -2.39 -4.54
CA GLN A 139 -17.87 -3.61 -5.11
C GLN A 139 -18.42 -3.39 -6.52
N ALA A 140 -19.21 -2.34 -6.74
CA ALA A 140 -19.81 -2.03 -8.04
C ALA A 140 -18.74 -1.78 -9.11
N LYS A 141 -17.68 -1.02 -8.78
CA LYS A 141 -16.58 -0.75 -9.72
C LYS A 141 -15.78 -2.01 -10.03
N THR A 142 -15.49 -2.85 -9.03
CA THR A 142 -14.80 -4.12 -9.24
C THR A 142 -15.62 -5.07 -10.11
N THR A 143 -16.92 -5.21 -9.85
CA THR A 143 -17.81 -6.07 -10.66
C THR A 143 -17.81 -5.69 -12.13
N VAL A 144 -17.80 -4.38 -12.45
CA VAL A 144 -17.74 -3.90 -13.84
C VAL A 144 -16.39 -4.22 -14.50
N ALA A 145 -15.30 -4.18 -13.74
CA ALA A 145 -13.95 -4.41 -14.27
C ALA A 145 -13.62 -5.91 -14.43
N LEU A 146 -14.15 -6.79 -13.56
CA LEU A 146 -13.81 -8.22 -13.53
C LEU A 146 -13.90 -8.93 -14.90
N PRO A 147 -14.94 -8.74 -15.74
CA PRO A 147 -15.00 -9.40 -17.05
C PRO A 147 -13.88 -8.97 -18.01
N VAL A 148 -13.40 -7.74 -17.89
CA VAL A 148 -12.29 -7.19 -18.70
C VAL A 148 -10.95 -7.79 -18.28
N VAL A 149 -10.82 -8.19 -17.00
CA VAL A 149 -9.61 -8.80 -16.42
C VAL A 149 -9.52 -10.30 -16.72
N VAL A 150 -10.66 -10.99 -16.88
CA VAL A 150 -10.72 -12.45 -17.08
C VAL A 150 -10.71 -12.84 -18.57
N ALA A 151 -10.86 -11.90 -19.50
CA ALA A 151 -10.72 -12.19 -20.93
C ALA A 151 -9.25 -12.53 -21.25
N PRO A 152 -8.95 -13.66 -21.92
CA PRO A 152 -7.58 -13.98 -22.31
C PRO A 152 -7.06 -12.90 -23.25
N SER A 153 -5.86 -12.40 -22.97
CA SER A 153 -5.13 -11.44 -23.80
C SER A 153 -4.95 -11.99 -25.22
N HIS A 154 -5.85 -11.65 -26.13
CA HIS A 154 -5.73 -12.00 -27.54
C HIS A 154 -4.75 -11.05 -28.25
N GLN A 155 -3.69 -11.68 -28.77
CA GLN A 155 -2.89 -11.33 -29.95
C GLN A 155 -1.93 -10.13 -29.85
N SER A 156 -0.66 -10.48 -29.65
CA SER A 156 0.49 -9.76 -30.19
C SER A 156 0.33 -9.61 -31.71
N ALA A 157 -0.01 -8.42 -32.19
CA ALA A 157 0.07 -8.09 -33.60
C ALA A 157 1.55 -8.12 -34.02
N ALA A 158 1.89 -9.04 -34.92
CA ALA A 158 3.19 -9.07 -35.58
C ALA A 158 3.40 -7.77 -36.36
N VAL A 159 4.49 -7.06 -36.06
CA VAL A 159 4.97 -5.94 -36.89
C VAL A 159 5.41 -6.51 -38.24
N PRO A 160 4.88 -6.05 -39.38
CA PRO A 160 5.36 -6.51 -40.67
C PRO A 160 6.77 -5.97 -40.90
N VAL A 161 7.73 -6.87 -41.04
CA VAL A 161 9.09 -6.54 -41.50
C VAL A 161 8.99 -6.14 -42.97
N GLY A 162 9.16 -4.85 -43.24
CA GLY A 162 9.28 -4.32 -44.59
C GLY A 162 10.48 -4.94 -45.29
N ALA A 163 10.22 -5.57 -46.44
CA ALA A 163 11.24 -6.06 -47.35
C ALA A 163 12.04 -4.89 -47.91
N GLY A 164 13.37 -4.93 -47.71
CA GLY A 164 14.30 -4.11 -48.46
C GLY A 164 14.54 -4.72 -49.84
N ALA A 165 14.46 -3.88 -50.86
CA ALA A 165 15.21 -3.95 -52.11
C ALA A 165 15.34 -2.53 -52.66
#